data_AF-A0AAU9C9E0-F1
#
_entry.id   AF-A0AAU9C9E0-F1
#
_cell.length_a   1.000
_cell.length_b   1.000
_cell.length_c   1.000
_cell.angle_alpha   90.00
_cell.angle_beta   90.00
_cell.angle_gamma   90.00
#
_symmetry.space_group_name_H-M   'P 1'
#
loop_
_entity.id
_entity.type
_entity.pdbx_description
1 polymer ?
#
loop_
_entity_poly.entity_id
_entity_poly.type
_entity_poly.pdbx_seq_one_letter_code
_entity_poly.pdbx_strand_id
1 'polypeptide(L)'
;MNGHITYEFPLNERMRTFIRLEQLFRHVHHFARGGSEYDSRAAVDGLLDILAIFSRNDIRSELLKELERHYKVLARIARSQGIDRDKLQAVVAQIDTLSKRLQGINGKLSAQLNSNGLFKSIAQRSAIPGGTCNFDLPGYHYWLQQPASRRQADLSAWIAPFSPIQDALGFVLDTIRHSTLPTAELAQAGFFQQNLDRSLPYQMLRVTLDEELPVFAEISGGKHRFTIRFMEPAFEERPCQTETDIPFQLTRCLF
;
A
#
# COMPACT_ATOMS: atom_id res chain seq x y z
N MET A 1 8.40 -6.17 -20.27
CA MET A 1 7.50 -5.23 -19.58
C MET A 1 6.10 -5.78 -19.79
N ASN A 2 5.27 -5.84 -18.75
CA ASN A 2 3.87 -6.23 -18.93
C ASN A 2 3.23 -5.00 -19.57
N GLY A 3 2.81 -5.08 -20.85
CA GLY A 3 2.35 -3.96 -21.68
C GLY A 3 1.03 -3.32 -21.24
N HIS A 4 0.85 -3.16 -19.93
CA HIS A 4 -0.38 -2.72 -19.29
C HIS A 4 -0.08 -1.87 -18.05
N ILE A 5 -0.91 -0.86 -17.82
CA ILE A 5 -0.88 -0.01 -16.64
C ILE A 5 -2.09 -0.33 -15.75
N THR A 6 -1.87 -0.57 -14.45
CA THR A 6 -2.95 -0.83 -13.48
C THR A 6 -3.11 0.33 -12.51
N TYR A 7 -4.33 0.84 -12.39
CA TYR A 7 -4.75 1.85 -11.43
C TYR A 7 -5.58 1.20 -10.32
N GLU A 8 -5.16 1.36 -9.07
CA GLU A 8 -5.88 0.83 -7.90
C GLU A 8 -6.61 1.96 -7.16
N PHE A 9 -7.90 1.76 -6.89
CA PHE A 9 -8.71 2.72 -6.13
C PHE A 9 -9.33 2.09 -4.88
N PRO A 10 -8.99 2.57 -3.67
CA PRO A 10 -9.59 2.08 -2.44
C PRO A 10 -11.03 2.59 -2.27
N LEU A 11 -11.97 1.69 -1.99
CA LEU A 11 -13.39 2.02 -1.75
C LEU A 11 -13.69 2.36 -0.28
N ASN A 12 -12.70 2.28 0.60
CA ASN A 12 -12.80 2.67 2.01
C ASN A 12 -11.45 3.14 2.57
N GLU A 13 -11.49 3.84 3.71
CA GLU A 13 -10.30 4.48 4.29
C GLU A 13 -9.26 3.48 4.81
N ARG A 14 -9.70 2.30 5.22
CA ARG A 14 -8.78 1.23 5.64
C ARG A 14 -7.94 0.77 4.46
N MET A 15 -8.56 0.47 3.31
CA MET A 15 -7.83 0.12 2.09
C MET A 15 -6.94 1.26 1.60
N ARG A 16 -7.39 2.51 1.72
CA ARG A 16 -6.56 3.68 1.39
C ARG A 16 -5.28 3.72 2.23
N THR A 17 -5.41 3.48 3.53
CA THR A 17 -4.27 3.43 4.46
C THR A 17 -3.34 2.27 4.14
N PHE A 18 -3.90 1.10 3.84
CA PHE A 18 -3.13 -0.10 3.51
C PHE A 18 -2.31 0.06 2.22
N ILE A 19 -2.93 0.56 1.14
CA ILE A 19 -2.24 0.80 -0.13
C ILE A 19 -1.13 1.85 0.03
N ARG A 20 -1.38 2.93 0.79
CA ARG A 20 -0.35 3.93 1.12
C ARG A 20 0.84 3.32 1.86
N LEU A 21 0.57 2.48 2.87
CA LEU A 21 1.62 1.81 3.63
C LEU A 21 2.42 0.85 2.75
N GLU A 22 1.76 0.09 1.87
CA GLU A 22 2.46 -0.82 0.95
C GLU A 22 3.44 -0.04 0.04
N GLN A 23 3.00 1.09 -0.52
CA GLN A 23 3.87 1.95 -1.33
C GLN A 23 5.04 2.50 -0.53
N LEU A 24 4.80 2.99 0.69
CA LEU A 24 5.86 3.52 1.56
C LEU A 24 6.87 2.44 1.95
N PHE A 25 6.42 1.23 2.30
CA PHE A 25 7.35 0.13 2.60
C PHE A 25 8.20 -0.23 1.38
N ARG A 26 7.62 -0.28 0.17
CA ARG A 26 8.40 -0.50 -1.07
C ARG A 26 9.44 0.59 -1.29
N HIS A 27 9.06 1.87 -1.09
CA HIS A 27 9.96 3.01 -1.20
C HIS A 27 11.13 2.90 -0.22
N VAL A 28 10.84 2.69 1.07
CA VAL A 28 11.86 2.55 2.12
C VAL A 28 12.80 1.38 1.82
N HIS A 29 12.28 0.22 1.43
CA HIS A 29 13.12 -0.94 1.10
C HIS A 29 14.00 -0.73 -0.13
N HIS A 30 13.51 -0.02 -1.14
CA HIS A 30 14.30 0.31 -2.33
C HIS A 30 15.51 1.17 -1.93
N PHE A 31 15.26 2.28 -1.25
CA PHE A 31 16.29 3.23 -0.88
C PHE A 31 17.19 2.75 0.26
N ALA A 32 16.70 1.91 1.17
CA ALA A 32 17.52 1.30 2.20
C ALA A 32 18.61 0.36 1.66
N ARG A 33 18.50 -0.08 0.40
CA ARG A 33 19.54 -0.88 -0.29
C ARG A 33 20.54 -0.02 -1.06
N GLY A 34 20.22 1.27 -1.28
CA GLY A 34 21.10 2.20 -1.97
C GLY A 34 22.35 2.53 -1.18
N GLY A 35 23.36 3.05 -1.88
CA GLY A 35 24.67 3.36 -1.30
C GLY A 35 24.94 4.86 -1.13
N SER A 36 24.18 5.72 -1.78
CA SER A 36 24.38 7.17 -1.73
C SER A 36 23.83 7.78 -0.44
N GLU A 37 24.28 8.98 -0.10
CA GLU A 37 23.69 9.78 0.98
C GLU A 37 22.17 9.99 0.75
N TYR A 38 21.78 10.28 -0.49
CA TYR A 38 20.38 10.55 -0.85
C TYR A 38 19.48 9.33 -0.71
N ASP A 39 20.00 8.13 -0.96
CA ASP A 39 19.26 6.90 -0.71
C ASP A 39 18.92 6.76 0.78
N SER A 40 19.89 7.00 1.67
CA SER A 40 19.62 6.97 3.11
C SER A 40 18.65 8.06 3.55
N ARG A 41 18.72 9.26 2.96
CA ARG A 41 17.75 10.33 3.24
C ARG A 41 16.33 9.92 2.85
N ALA A 42 16.14 9.43 1.62
CA ALA A 42 14.84 8.96 1.13
C ALA A 42 14.28 7.81 1.99
N ALA A 43 15.12 6.87 2.42
CA ALA A 43 14.70 5.79 3.31
C ALA A 43 14.25 6.30 4.70
N VAL A 44 14.96 7.29 5.27
CA VAL A 44 14.58 7.92 6.55
C VAL A 44 13.29 8.71 6.41
N ASP A 45 13.13 9.49 5.34
CA ASP A 45 11.91 10.27 5.11
C ASP A 45 10.69 9.34 4.94
N GLY A 46 10.83 8.25 4.18
CA GLY A 46 9.77 7.24 4.06
C GLY A 46 9.44 6.55 5.38
N LEU A 47 10.43 6.32 6.26
CA LEU A 47 10.18 5.80 7.62
C LEU A 47 9.40 6.78 8.49
N LEU A 48 9.68 8.09 8.38
CA LEU A 48 8.93 9.13 9.09
C LEU A 48 7.48 9.19 8.61
N ASP A 49 7.24 9.05 7.30
CA ASP A 49 5.88 8.99 6.74
C ASP A 49 5.11 7.75 7.23
N ILE A 50 5.78 6.59 7.29
CA ILE A 50 5.19 5.38 7.89
C ILE A 50 4.81 5.67 9.34
N LEU A 51 5.71 6.24 10.14
CA LEU A 51 5.42 6.58 11.53
C LEU A 51 4.26 7.56 11.69
N ALA A 52 4.15 8.55 10.80
CA ALA A 52 3.03 9.48 10.79
C ALA A 52 1.69 8.76 10.61
N ILE A 53 1.61 7.77 9.73
CA ILE A 53 0.40 6.94 9.54
C ILE A 53 0.10 6.11 10.80
N PHE A 54 1.11 5.46 11.39
CA PHE A 54 0.95 4.65 12.61
C PHE A 54 0.58 5.48 13.84
N SER A 55 0.95 6.76 13.88
CA SER A 55 0.59 7.65 15.00
C SER A 55 -0.91 7.98 15.05
N ARG A 56 -1.59 7.92 13.90
CA ARG A 56 -3.01 8.30 13.75
C ARG A 56 -3.94 7.09 13.69
N ASN A 57 -3.41 5.93 13.33
CA ASN A 57 -4.19 4.72 13.05
C ASN A 57 -3.65 3.52 13.82
N ASP A 58 -4.54 2.74 14.42
CA ASP A 58 -4.18 1.43 14.98
C ASP A 58 -4.11 0.36 13.88
N ILE A 59 -3.05 0.43 13.07
CA ILE A 59 -2.83 -0.45 11.90
C ILE A 59 -2.85 -1.93 12.29
N ARG A 60 -2.30 -2.27 13.46
CA ARG A 60 -2.28 -3.65 13.94
C ARG A 60 -3.70 -4.18 14.17
N SER A 61 -4.53 -3.43 14.89
CA SER A 61 -5.91 -3.83 15.14
C SER A 61 -6.73 -3.90 13.85
N GLU A 62 -6.51 -2.98 12.91
CA GLU A 62 -7.20 -3.01 11.62
C GLU A 62 -6.79 -4.21 10.76
N LEU A 63 -5.50 -4.60 10.76
CA LEU A 63 -5.05 -5.82 10.06
C LEU A 63 -5.60 -7.09 10.70
N LEU A 64 -5.62 -7.18 12.04
CA LEU A 64 -6.22 -8.32 12.74
C LEU A 64 -7.70 -8.49 12.37
N LYS A 65 -8.47 -7.39 12.30
CA LYS A 65 -9.87 -7.42 11.87
C LYS A 65 -10.02 -7.92 10.43
N GLU A 66 -9.12 -7.55 9.52
CA GLU A 66 -9.20 -8.02 8.13
C GLU A 66 -8.77 -9.47 7.95
N LEU A 67 -7.74 -9.92 8.67
CA LEU A 67 -7.39 -11.33 8.73
C LEU A 67 -8.55 -12.19 9.25
N GLU A 68 -9.24 -11.73 10.31
CA GLU A 68 -10.44 -12.40 10.82
C GLU A 68 -11.58 -12.40 9.79
N ARG A 69 -11.76 -11.31 9.05
CA ARG A 69 -12.77 -11.22 7.99
C ARG A 69 -12.48 -12.20 6.85
N HIS A 70 -11.24 -12.25 6.37
CA HIS A 70 -10.80 -13.22 5.36
C HIS A 70 -11.06 -14.65 5.85
N TYR A 71 -10.69 -14.97 7.09
CA TYR A 71 -10.93 -16.28 7.68
C TYR A 71 -12.42 -16.67 7.64
N LYS A 72 -13.32 -15.77 8.07
CA LYS A 72 -14.77 -16.04 8.07
C LYS A 72 -15.31 -16.32 6.67
N VAL A 73 -14.83 -15.59 5.67
CA VAL A 73 -15.24 -15.75 4.27
C VAL A 73 -14.74 -17.09 3.72
N LEU A 74 -13.47 -17.42 3.95
CA LEU A 74 -12.86 -18.68 3.55
C LEU A 74 -13.52 -19.90 4.24
N ALA A 75 -13.88 -19.78 5.52
CA ALA A 75 -14.57 -20.83 6.27
C ALA A 75 -15.98 -21.12 5.72
N ARG A 76 -16.66 -20.10 5.17
CA ARG A 76 -17.94 -20.28 4.47
C ARG A 76 -17.74 -20.97 3.12
N ILE A 77 -16.72 -20.55 2.37
CA ILE A 77 -16.37 -21.11 1.07
C ILE A 77 -16.01 -22.59 1.24
N ALA A 78 -15.26 -22.98 2.28
CA ALA A 78 -14.88 -24.36 2.61
C ALA A 78 -15.99 -25.43 2.51
N ARG A 79 -17.26 -25.01 2.66
CA ARG A 79 -18.43 -25.88 2.62
C ARG A 79 -18.95 -26.18 1.21
N SER A 80 -18.48 -25.48 0.17
CA SER A 80 -18.93 -25.71 -1.21
C SER A 80 -18.14 -26.83 -1.91
N GLN A 81 -18.77 -27.46 -2.89
CA GLN A 81 -18.14 -28.50 -3.71
C GLN A 81 -17.16 -27.87 -4.72
N GLY A 82 -16.10 -28.60 -5.07
CA GLY A 82 -15.11 -28.17 -6.08
C GLY A 82 -13.96 -27.29 -5.58
N ILE A 83 -13.82 -27.11 -4.26
CA ILE A 83 -12.69 -26.36 -3.68
C ILE A 83 -11.48 -27.26 -3.46
N ASP A 84 -10.32 -26.73 -3.85
CA ASP A 84 -9.01 -27.23 -3.47
C ASP A 84 -8.79 -27.04 -1.96
N ARG A 85 -9.01 -28.13 -1.21
CA ARG A 85 -8.95 -28.12 0.26
C ARG A 85 -7.55 -27.85 0.79
N ASP A 86 -6.52 -28.30 0.09
CA ASP A 86 -5.13 -28.15 0.53
C ASP A 86 -4.71 -26.68 0.43
N LYS A 87 -5.05 -26.01 -0.68
CA LYS A 87 -4.83 -24.56 -0.82
C LYS A 87 -5.59 -23.77 0.23
N LEU A 88 -6.86 -24.11 0.46
CA LEU A 88 -7.66 -23.44 1.48
C LEU A 88 -7.03 -23.58 2.87
N GLN A 89 -6.59 -24.79 3.24
CA GLN A 89 -5.95 -25.05 4.53
C GLN A 89 -4.63 -24.28 4.66
N ALA A 90 -3.83 -24.19 3.59
CA ALA A 90 -2.60 -23.41 3.58
C ALA A 90 -2.86 -21.91 3.82
N VAL A 91 -3.86 -21.33 3.14
CA VAL A 91 -4.24 -19.92 3.33
C VAL A 91 -4.74 -19.67 4.76
N VAL A 92 -5.56 -20.58 5.30
CA VAL A 92 -6.04 -20.49 6.69
C VAL A 92 -4.90 -20.57 7.70
N ALA A 93 -3.93 -21.47 7.50
CA ALA A 93 -2.74 -21.57 8.35
C ALA A 93 -1.86 -20.31 8.27
N GLN A 94 -1.78 -19.69 7.09
CA GLN A 94 -1.07 -18.43 6.90
C GLN A 94 -1.76 -17.29 7.67
N ILE A 95 -3.10 -17.21 7.64
CA ILE A 95 -3.87 -16.24 8.43
C ILE A 95 -3.60 -16.39 9.93
N ASP A 96 -3.60 -17.61 10.46
CA ASP A 96 -3.32 -17.88 11.87
C ASP A 96 -1.89 -17.47 12.25
N THR A 97 -0.91 -17.82 11.41
CA THR A 97 0.50 -17.45 11.60
C THR A 97 0.68 -15.93 11.63
N LEU A 98 0.09 -15.21 10.67
CA LEU A 98 0.16 -13.75 10.61
C LEU A 98 -0.54 -13.10 11.81
N SER A 99 -1.70 -13.63 12.20
CA SER A 99 -2.45 -13.14 13.37
C SER A 99 -1.63 -13.28 14.65
N LYS A 100 -0.98 -14.43 14.87
CA LYS A 100 -0.09 -14.67 16.01
C LYS A 100 1.11 -13.73 16.00
N ARG A 101 1.74 -13.51 14.84
CA ARG A 101 2.88 -12.58 14.71
C ARG A 101 2.47 -11.13 15.02
N LEU A 102 1.31 -10.69 14.54
CA LEU A 102 0.76 -9.38 14.90
C LEU A 102 0.44 -9.30 16.39
N GLN A 103 -0.15 -10.33 16.98
CA GLN A 103 -0.43 -10.41 18.41
C GLN A 103 0.83 -10.39 19.29
N GLY A 104 1.95 -10.91 18.78
CA GLY A 104 3.24 -10.89 19.45
C GLY A 104 3.96 -9.53 19.45
N ILE A 105 3.46 -8.51 18.74
CA ILE A 105 4.05 -7.17 18.78
C ILE A 105 3.85 -6.57 20.18
N ASN A 106 4.94 -6.29 20.88
CA ASN A 106 4.90 -5.68 22.21
C ASN A 106 5.24 -4.19 22.14
N GLY A 107 4.40 -3.36 22.77
CA GLY A 107 4.56 -1.91 22.80
C GLY A 107 4.24 -1.22 21.47
N LYS A 108 4.47 0.10 21.42
CA LYS A 108 4.29 0.91 20.20
C LYS A 108 5.56 0.83 19.35
N LEU A 109 5.42 0.50 18.07
CA LEU A 109 6.55 0.50 17.12
C LEU A 109 7.26 1.86 17.06
N SER A 110 6.49 2.95 17.17
CA SER A 110 7.04 4.31 17.26
C SER A 110 7.90 4.54 18.50
N ALA A 111 7.58 3.91 19.64
CA ALA A 111 8.39 4.02 20.85
C ALA A 111 9.74 3.29 20.70
N GLN A 112 9.76 2.16 19.97
CA GLN A 112 11.00 1.44 19.69
C GLN A 112 11.94 2.28 18.82
N LEU A 113 11.44 2.90 17.75
CA LEU A 113 12.24 3.81 16.91
C LEU A 113 12.68 5.08 17.65
N ASN A 114 11.76 5.70 18.40
CA ASN A 114 12.07 6.93 19.14
C ASN A 114 13.02 6.73 20.33
N SER A 115 13.32 5.48 20.70
CA SER A 115 14.39 5.17 21.66
C SER A 115 15.78 5.43 21.07
N ASN A 116 15.91 5.44 19.74
CA ASN A 116 17.14 5.81 19.05
C ASN A 116 17.30 7.34 19.05
N GLY A 117 18.36 7.82 19.71
CA GLY A 117 18.61 9.26 19.86
C GLY A 117 18.77 9.99 18.52
N LEU A 118 19.47 9.38 17.55
CA LEU A 118 19.65 9.96 16.21
C LEU A 118 18.30 10.06 15.49
N PHE A 119 17.55 8.96 15.43
CA PHE A 119 16.25 8.94 14.76
C PHE A 119 15.28 9.96 15.37
N LYS A 120 15.24 10.05 16.70
CA LYS A 120 14.43 11.03 17.43
C LYS A 120 14.82 12.47 17.06
N SER A 121 16.11 12.79 16.98
CA SER A 121 16.58 14.12 16.57
C SER A 121 16.18 14.46 15.13
N ILE A 122 16.26 13.49 14.21
CA ILE A 122 15.83 13.67 12.82
C ILE A 122 14.32 13.95 12.78
N ALA A 123 13.51 13.09 13.41
CA ALA A 123 12.05 13.21 13.43
C ALA A 123 11.57 14.58 13.95
N GLN A 124 12.23 15.14 14.96
CA GLN A 124 11.91 16.46 15.51
C GLN A 124 12.16 17.61 14.53
N ARG A 125 13.20 17.49 13.69
CA ARG A 125 13.61 18.55 12.76
C ARG A 125 13.00 18.42 11.37
N SER A 126 12.63 17.21 10.94
CA SER A 126 11.98 16.98 9.63
C SER A 126 10.64 17.68 9.47
N ALA A 127 10.00 18.14 10.56
CA ALA A 127 8.79 18.96 10.49
C ALA A 127 9.06 20.39 9.98
N ILE A 128 10.31 20.84 9.98
CA ILE A 128 10.72 22.15 9.48
C ILE A 128 11.21 21.97 8.04
N PRO A 129 10.67 22.71 7.04
CA PRO A 129 11.21 22.70 5.69
C PRO A 129 12.72 23.03 5.69
N GLY A 130 13.54 22.14 5.16
CA GLY A 130 15.00 22.28 5.19
C GLY A 130 15.67 21.99 6.53
N GLY A 131 14.94 21.56 7.57
CA GLY A 131 15.47 21.35 8.92
C GLY A 131 16.46 20.19 9.09
N THR A 132 16.71 19.41 8.02
CA THR A 132 17.67 18.28 8.03
C THR A 132 19.04 18.64 7.40
N CYS A 133 19.32 19.93 7.26
CA CYS A 133 20.63 20.46 6.87
C CYS A 133 21.73 20.11 7.89
N ASN A 134 22.99 20.14 7.44
CA ASN A 134 24.14 19.74 8.25
C ASN A 134 24.39 20.65 9.47
N PHE A 135 24.05 21.93 9.39
CA PHE A 135 24.19 22.87 10.51
C PHE A 135 23.10 22.70 11.58
N ASP A 136 21.91 22.22 11.20
CA ASP A 136 20.80 21.93 12.13
C ASP A 136 20.88 20.52 12.74
N LEU A 137 21.37 19.55 11.96
CA LEU A 137 21.55 18.16 12.35
C LEU A 137 22.96 17.64 12.03
N PRO A 138 24.01 18.10 12.74
CA PRO A 138 25.38 17.66 12.49
C PRO A 138 25.55 16.15 12.75
N GLY A 139 24.82 15.59 13.71
CA GLY A 139 24.83 14.14 13.96
C GLY A 139 24.22 13.31 12.83
N TYR A 140 23.19 13.83 12.15
CA TYR A 140 22.62 13.18 10.98
C TYR A 140 23.57 13.27 9.79
N HIS A 141 24.16 14.46 9.56
CA HIS A 141 25.17 14.62 8.51
C HIS A 141 26.36 13.69 8.72
N TYR A 142 26.88 13.58 9.96
CA TYR A 142 27.94 12.63 10.29
C TYR A 142 27.54 11.18 9.96
N TRP A 143 26.31 10.77 10.33
CA TRP A 143 25.79 9.44 10.02
C TRP A 143 25.73 9.20 8.51
N LEU A 144 25.29 10.20 7.73
CA LEU A 144 25.21 10.13 6.27
C LEU A 144 26.58 9.96 5.59
N GLN A 145 27.66 10.49 6.19
CA GLN A 145 29.03 10.29 5.71
C GLN A 145 29.63 8.92 6.08
N GLN A 146 28.92 8.09 6.85
CA GLN A 146 29.42 6.75 7.18
C GLN A 146 29.37 5.82 5.96
N PRO A 147 30.20 4.75 5.95
CA PRO A 147 30.15 3.75 4.90
C PRO A 147 28.72 3.23 4.67
N ALA A 148 28.36 3.01 3.40
CA ALA A 148 27.02 2.57 3.02
C ALA A 148 26.58 1.33 3.81
N SER A 149 27.47 0.35 4.01
CA SER A 149 27.18 -0.87 4.77
C SER A 149 26.70 -0.59 6.21
N ARG A 150 27.27 0.42 6.88
CA ARG A 150 26.83 0.82 8.22
C ARG A 150 25.44 1.44 8.19
N ARG A 151 25.20 2.37 7.26
CA ARG A 151 23.90 3.03 7.11
C ARG A 151 22.79 2.04 6.75
N GLN A 152 23.08 1.10 5.85
CA GLN A 152 22.16 0.03 5.45
C GLN A 152 21.82 -0.89 6.63
N ALA A 153 22.80 -1.22 7.48
CA ALA A 153 22.57 -2.00 8.69
C ALA A 153 21.68 -1.27 9.70
N ASP A 154 21.93 0.02 9.94
CA ASP A 154 21.11 0.86 10.81
C ASP A 154 19.67 0.98 10.28
N LEU A 155 19.50 1.26 8.98
CA LEU A 155 18.18 1.32 8.33
C LEU A 155 17.44 -0.02 8.44
N SER A 156 18.13 -1.14 8.21
CA SER A 156 17.53 -2.47 8.34
C SER A 156 17.05 -2.72 9.78
N ALA A 157 17.83 -2.31 10.78
CA ALA A 157 17.44 -2.41 12.18
C ALA A 157 16.22 -1.51 12.50
N TRP A 158 16.11 -0.34 11.88
CA TRP A 158 14.96 0.56 12.03
C TRP A 158 13.69 0.03 11.35
N ILE A 159 13.82 -0.68 10.23
CA ILE A 159 12.69 -1.26 9.48
C ILE A 159 12.22 -2.59 10.09
N ALA A 160 13.12 -3.39 10.66
CA ALA A 160 12.83 -4.74 11.14
C ALA A 160 11.59 -4.88 12.05
N PRO A 161 11.33 -3.96 13.01
CA PRO A 161 10.13 -4.03 13.85
C PRO A 161 8.79 -4.02 13.09
N PHE A 162 8.77 -3.51 11.86
CA PHE A 162 7.57 -3.42 11.04
C PHE A 162 7.28 -4.69 10.23
N SER A 163 8.21 -5.66 10.18
CA SER A 163 8.05 -6.87 9.36
C SER A 163 6.72 -7.61 9.58
N PRO A 164 6.24 -7.86 10.82
CA PRO A 164 4.94 -8.52 11.00
C PRO A 164 3.77 -7.77 10.38
N ILE A 165 3.82 -6.43 10.39
CA ILE A 165 2.80 -5.58 9.76
C ILE A 165 2.91 -5.66 8.24
N GLN A 166 4.13 -5.59 7.70
CA GLN A 166 4.37 -5.69 6.26
C GLN A 166 3.87 -7.01 5.68
N ASP A 167 4.17 -8.11 6.36
CA ASP A 167 3.78 -9.45 5.90
C ASP A 167 2.27 -9.62 5.91
N ALA A 168 1.59 -9.16 6.98
CA ALA A 168 0.14 -9.21 7.08
C ALA A 168 -0.54 -8.28 6.06
N LEU A 169 0.00 -7.07 5.88
CA LEU A 169 -0.49 -6.10 4.91
C LEU A 169 -0.38 -6.64 3.48
N GLY A 170 0.78 -7.19 3.12
CA GLY A 170 1.03 -7.80 1.82
C GLY A 170 0.07 -8.96 1.56
N PHE A 171 -0.09 -9.87 2.53
CA PHE A 171 -1.03 -10.98 2.41
C PHE A 171 -2.48 -10.51 2.23
N VAL A 172 -2.94 -9.55 3.03
CA VAL A 172 -4.30 -9.01 2.93
C VAL A 172 -4.51 -8.38 1.55
N LEU A 173 -3.66 -7.43 1.14
CA LEU A 173 -3.81 -6.78 -0.17
C LEU A 173 -3.73 -7.77 -1.34
N ASP A 174 -2.84 -8.75 -1.28
CA ASP A 174 -2.70 -9.77 -2.31
C ASP A 174 -3.95 -10.65 -2.44
N THR A 175 -4.52 -11.09 -1.31
CA THR A 175 -5.77 -11.85 -1.27
C THR A 175 -6.91 -11.05 -1.90
N ILE A 176 -6.99 -9.76 -1.61
CA ILE A 176 -8.02 -8.85 -2.13
C ILE A 176 -7.88 -8.68 -3.64
N ARG A 177 -6.66 -8.46 -4.12
CA ARG A 177 -6.36 -8.27 -5.55
C ARG A 177 -6.75 -9.48 -6.40
N HIS A 178 -6.72 -10.67 -5.81
CA HIS A 178 -7.04 -11.95 -6.46
C HIS A 178 -8.42 -12.51 -6.09
N SER A 179 -9.25 -11.74 -5.39
CA SER A 179 -10.58 -12.17 -4.93
C SER A 179 -11.61 -12.35 -6.05
N THR A 180 -11.41 -11.69 -7.20
CA THR A 180 -12.31 -11.74 -8.35
C THR A 180 -11.54 -11.70 -9.66
N LEU A 181 -12.15 -12.22 -10.73
CA LEU A 181 -11.59 -12.15 -12.08
C LEU A 181 -11.88 -10.77 -12.71
N PRO A 182 -10.96 -10.26 -13.56
CA PRO A 182 -11.23 -9.07 -14.34
C PRO A 182 -12.35 -9.31 -15.35
N THR A 183 -13.17 -8.29 -15.61
CA THR A 183 -14.11 -8.26 -16.74
C THR A 183 -13.63 -7.27 -17.79
N ALA A 184 -13.89 -7.57 -19.07
CA ALA A 184 -13.65 -6.64 -20.16
C ALA A 184 -14.80 -5.64 -20.21
N GLU A 185 -14.47 -4.36 -20.20
CA GLU A 185 -15.42 -3.24 -20.19
C GLU A 185 -15.05 -2.24 -21.28
N LEU A 186 -16.02 -1.42 -21.69
CA LEU A 186 -15.83 -0.32 -22.63
C LEU A 186 -16.34 0.97 -22.00
N ALA A 187 -15.48 1.98 -21.89
CA ALA A 187 -15.86 3.32 -21.47
C ALA A 187 -16.22 4.15 -22.69
N GLN A 188 -17.49 4.47 -22.85
CA GLN A 188 -17.98 5.26 -23.97
C GLN A 188 -17.56 6.71 -23.82
N ALA A 189 -16.94 7.28 -24.85
CA ALA A 189 -16.39 8.64 -24.83
C ALA A 189 -15.60 8.94 -23.54
N GLY A 190 -14.68 8.03 -23.19
CA GLY A 190 -13.83 8.14 -22.00
C GLY A 190 -14.54 8.05 -20.65
N PHE A 191 -15.82 7.67 -20.59
CA PHE A 191 -16.60 7.62 -19.34
C PHE A 191 -17.18 6.24 -19.05
N PHE A 192 -17.04 5.80 -17.80
CA PHE A 192 -17.68 4.59 -17.30
C PHE A 192 -18.24 4.82 -15.89
N GLN A 193 -19.43 4.30 -15.61
CA GLN A 193 -20.01 4.31 -14.27
C GLN A 193 -20.76 3.02 -13.99
N GLN A 194 -20.75 2.59 -12.73
CA GLN A 194 -21.50 1.42 -12.33
C GLN A 194 -21.88 1.47 -10.85
N ASN A 195 -23.09 1.00 -10.56
CA ASN A 195 -23.53 0.74 -9.19
C ASN A 195 -22.93 -0.57 -8.68
N LEU A 196 -22.47 -0.56 -7.43
CA LEU A 196 -21.99 -1.73 -6.73
C LEU A 196 -23.14 -2.42 -6.00
N ASP A 197 -23.19 -3.75 -6.08
CA ASP A 197 -24.10 -4.56 -5.27
C ASP A 197 -23.81 -4.35 -3.78
N ARG A 198 -24.79 -3.83 -3.06
CA ARG A 198 -24.68 -3.48 -1.63
C ARG A 198 -24.56 -4.70 -0.73
N SER A 199 -24.91 -5.89 -1.22
CA SER A 199 -24.77 -7.15 -0.47
C SER A 199 -23.33 -7.65 -0.45
N LEU A 200 -22.47 -7.15 -1.33
CA LEU A 200 -21.10 -7.61 -1.49
C LEU A 200 -20.08 -6.66 -0.82
N PRO A 201 -19.03 -7.20 -0.18
CA PRO A 201 -18.04 -6.41 0.53
C PRO A 201 -16.95 -5.91 -0.45
N TYR A 202 -17.29 -4.95 -1.32
CA TYR A 202 -16.32 -4.33 -2.23
C TYR A 202 -15.31 -3.44 -1.50
N GLN A 203 -14.06 -3.51 -1.91
CA GLN A 203 -12.95 -2.96 -1.11
C GLN A 203 -11.98 -2.15 -1.92
N MET A 204 -11.72 -2.56 -3.15
CA MET A 204 -10.98 -1.75 -4.11
C MET A 204 -11.42 -2.07 -5.55
N LEU A 205 -11.09 -1.15 -6.44
CA LEU A 205 -11.20 -1.33 -7.88
C LEU A 205 -9.80 -1.41 -8.46
N ARG A 206 -9.62 -2.24 -9.49
CA ARG A 206 -8.41 -2.27 -10.32
C ARG A 206 -8.82 -2.04 -11.76
N VAL A 207 -8.29 -1.00 -12.37
CA VAL A 207 -8.49 -0.64 -13.78
C VAL A 207 -7.19 -0.91 -14.51
N THR A 208 -7.20 -1.83 -15.46
CA THR A 208 -6.02 -2.17 -16.26
C THR A 208 -6.23 -1.71 -17.70
N LEU A 209 -5.28 -0.94 -18.19
CA LEU A 209 -5.23 -0.40 -19.55
C LEU A 209 -4.03 -0.95 -20.30
N ASP A 210 -4.13 -0.98 -21.63
CA ASP A 210 -2.95 -1.07 -22.49
C ASP A 210 -2.07 0.18 -22.29
N GLU A 211 -0.75 -0.02 -22.21
CA GLU A 211 0.20 1.08 -22.02
C GLU A 211 0.34 1.97 -23.27
N GLU A 212 -0.08 1.48 -24.44
CA GLU A 212 -0.08 2.24 -25.69
C GLU A 212 -1.22 3.28 -25.76
N LEU A 213 -2.25 3.15 -24.91
CA LEU A 213 -3.35 4.11 -24.87
C LEU A 213 -2.87 5.41 -24.21
N PRO A 214 -3.00 6.58 -24.88
CA PRO A 214 -2.50 7.86 -24.38
C PRO A 214 -3.47 8.48 -23.35
N VAL A 215 -3.94 7.70 -22.37
CA VAL A 215 -4.88 8.13 -21.34
C VAL A 215 -4.49 7.59 -19.96
N PHE A 216 -4.93 8.27 -18.90
CA PHE A 216 -4.89 7.75 -17.54
C PHE A 216 -6.29 7.66 -16.93
N ALA A 217 -6.47 6.76 -15.96
CA ALA A 217 -7.75 6.56 -15.29
C ALA A 217 -7.90 7.44 -14.04
N GLU A 218 -8.85 8.38 -14.08
CA GLU A 218 -9.33 9.10 -12.90
C GLU A 218 -10.53 8.34 -12.31
N ILE A 219 -10.32 7.71 -11.16
CA ILE A 219 -11.35 6.91 -10.48
C ILE A 219 -11.90 7.70 -9.29
N SER A 220 -13.21 7.79 -9.20
CA SER A 220 -13.92 8.33 -8.03
C SER A 220 -15.05 7.39 -7.64
N GLY A 221 -15.37 7.30 -6.35
CA GLY A 221 -16.44 6.40 -5.93
C GLY A 221 -16.43 6.09 -4.44
N GLY A 222 -17.43 5.31 -4.05
CA GLY A 222 -17.56 4.80 -2.69
C GLY A 222 -18.33 3.48 -2.68
N LYS A 223 -18.92 3.13 -1.54
CA LYS A 223 -19.57 1.83 -1.32
C LYS A 223 -20.75 1.49 -2.23
N HIS A 224 -21.29 2.45 -2.98
CA HIS A 224 -22.53 2.27 -3.74
C HIS A 224 -22.37 2.42 -5.26
N ARG A 225 -21.43 3.25 -5.68
CA ARG A 225 -21.20 3.58 -7.08
C ARG A 225 -19.78 4.09 -7.23
N PHE A 226 -19.21 3.85 -8.39
CA PHE A 226 -17.98 4.49 -8.82
C PHE A 226 -18.12 4.99 -10.26
N THR A 227 -17.19 5.86 -10.62
CA THR A 227 -17.04 6.48 -11.92
C THR A 227 -15.57 6.40 -12.29
N ILE A 228 -15.29 6.05 -13.55
CA ILE A 228 -13.97 6.05 -14.16
C ILE A 228 -14.03 7.03 -15.33
N ARG A 229 -13.12 8.00 -15.33
CA ARG A 229 -12.92 8.92 -16.45
C ARG A 229 -11.53 8.69 -17.01
N PHE A 230 -11.45 8.50 -18.31
CA PHE A 230 -10.18 8.36 -19.02
C PHE A 230 -9.77 9.73 -19.54
N MET A 231 -8.61 10.19 -19.09
CA MET A 231 -8.15 11.55 -19.27
C MET A 231 -6.94 11.56 -20.18
N GLU A 232 -6.91 12.46 -21.15
CA GLU A 232 -5.74 12.69 -21.99
C GLU A 232 -4.73 13.54 -21.19
N PRO A 233 -3.45 13.13 -21.14
CA PRO A 233 -2.44 13.87 -20.41
C PRO A 233 -2.20 15.23 -21.09
N ALA A 234 -2.27 16.29 -20.30
CA ALA A 234 -1.93 17.64 -20.73
C ALA A 234 -0.75 18.16 -19.87
N PHE A 235 0.25 18.77 -20.51
CA PHE A 235 1.46 19.24 -19.84
C PHE A 235 1.32 20.65 -19.26
N GLU A 236 0.54 21.52 -19.91
CA GLU A 236 0.33 22.92 -19.48
C GLU A 236 -1.09 23.19 -19.00
N GLU A 237 -2.07 22.49 -19.57
CA GLU A 237 -3.49 22.64 -19.25
C GLU A 237 -3.98 21.53 -18.31
N ARG A 238 -5.21 21.69 -17.80
CA ARG A 238 -5.85 20.64 -17.02
C ARG A 238 -6.21 19.47 -17.96
N PRO A 239 -5.87 18.21 -17.61
CA PRO A 239 -6.28 17.05 -18.40
C PRO A 239 -7.79 17.06 -18.70
N CYS A 240 -8.13 16.79 -19.96
CA CYS A 240 -9.51 16.66 -20.43
C CYS A 240 -9.88 15.18 -20.58
N GLN A 241 -11.17 14.88 -20.51
CA GLN A 241 -11.65 13.52 -20.76
C GLN A 241 -11.56 13.25 -22.26
N THR A 242 -11.06 12.08 -22.65
CA THR A 242 -11.06 11.69 -24.07
C THR A 242 -12.49 11.53 -24.58
N GLU A 243 -12.70 11.83 -25.86
CA GLU A 243 -13.98 11.58 -26.55
C GLU A 243 -14.04 10.20 -27.22
N THR A 244 -12.93 9.44 -27.15
CA THR A 244 -12.83 8.11 -27.74
C THR A 244 -13.33 7.02 -26.79
N ASP A 245 -13.79 5.90 -27.38
CA ASP A 245 -14.16 4.73 -26.60
C ASP A 245 -12.90 4.00 -26.12
N ILE A 246 -12.81 3.76 -24.81
CA ILE A 246 -11.63 3.16 -24.18
C ILE A 246 -11.95 1.74 -23.72
N PRO A 247 -11.36 0.69 -24.34
CA PRO A 247 -11.45 -0.67 -23.83
C PRO A 247 -10.51 -0.84 -22.62
N PHE A 248 -10.98 -1.51 -21.57
CA PHE A 248 -10.19 -1.73 -20.36
C PHE A 248 -10.63 -3.00 -19.63
N GLN A 249 -9.79 -3.47 -18.69
CA GLN A 249 -10.17 -4.52 -17.75
C GLN A 249 -10.52 -3.91 -16.39
N LEU A 250 -11.62 -4.39 -15.81
CA LEU A 250 -12.08 -3.96 -14.50
C LEU A 250 -12.17 -5.15 -13.54
N THR A 251 -11.37 -5.11 -12.48
CA THR A 251 -11.51 -6.03 -11.34
C THR A 251 -12.20 -5.30 -10.19
N ARG A 252 -13.30 -5.86 -9.71
CA ARG A 252 -14.05 -5.36 -8.55
C ARG A 252 -13.70 -6.24 -7.37
N CYS A 253 -12.66 -5.85 -6.64
CA CYS A 253 -12.07 -6.68 -5.60
C CYS A 253 -12.98 -6.73 -4.37
N LEU A 254 -13.25 -7.96 -3.95
CA LEU A 254 -14.00 -8.32 -2.75
C LEU A 254 -13.04 -8.67 -1.61
N PHE A 255 -13.60 -8.82 -0.42
CA PHE A 255 -13.23 -9.90 0.50
C PHE A 255 -14.28 -10.07 1.58
#